data_AF-A0A9P6IXQ2-F1
#
_entry.id   AF-A0A9P6IXQ2-F1
#
_cell.length_a   1.000
_cell.length_b   1.000
_cell.length_c   1.000
_cell.angle_alpha   90.00
_cell.angle_beta   90.00
_cell.angle_gamma   90.00
#
_symmetry.space_group_name_H-M   'P 1'
#
loop_
_entity.id
_entity.type
_entity.pdbx_description
1 polymer ?
#
loop_
_entity_poly.entity_id
_entity_poly.type
_entity_poly.pdbx_seq_one_letter_code
_entity_poly.pdbx_strand_id
1 'polypeptide(L)'
;MSKKTATRVYGNGPIAFGRDPGYPVWEDHHRLETDRNDFTDDTDQMLVILQSLEQTCDGHLHPTNFAHKLLEWESNGIPEIGTDPGRGLGFTVGSVLGHPFFLHDPHTAAFKVWDDSGRDLAPNGAVMRTAVLGIECFWDEPRVVENAIAAAKTTHADPRSVVSALVSSVFISRFLRGGGQSAADDKTRVWNTELNRAQYRQGLLAYLRRGMNDYSTLTDDVQAATFTPKDYEALERSRLEKESKIQSVFKEQSRNRSPTTWNANRPEVSLRPNIGWAGIDHVGEDEAAGWLARSVIADYKFLLQETDVVPLDGDPRYFHEEWTKELENHCFPQSLAQLELGGASGIGYTFKCIGAAYYGATRKVDPAPTAPEYDGPAGLFRGLMEQITLEAGDADTNAAVMGSLLGARFGLDQGIPSSWWTELQHLEWLDATVNQYAERVIANYENQLQ
;
A
#
# COMPACT_ATOMS: atom_id res chain seq x y z
N MET A 1 19.00 0.49 2.54
CA MET A 1 19.97 -0.57 2.89
C MET A 1 19.94 -1.66 1.81
N SER A 2 21.06 -2.30 1.46
CA SER A 2 21.05 -3.43 0.50
C SER A 2 20.77 -4.78 1.18
N LYS A 3 20.24 -5.76 0.44
CA LYS A 3 19.99 -7.12 0.93
C LYS A 3 21.23 -7.76 1.56
N LYS A 4 22.40 -7.63 0.93
CA LYS A 4 23.68 -8.13 1.47
C LYS A 4 24.00 -7.53 2.85
N THR A 5 23.73 -6.24 3.04
CA THR A 5 23.92 -5.59 4.34
C THR A 5 22.89 -6.08 5.36
N ALA A 6 21.62 -6.22 4.97
CA ALA A 6 20.58 -6.77 5.83
C ALA A 6 20.92 -8.19 6.30
N THR A 7 21.32 -9.09 5.39
CA THR A 7 21.75 -10.46 5.73
C THR A 7 22.94 -10.47 6.69
N ARG A 8 23.90 -9.56 6.54
CA ARG A 8 25.05 -9.46 7.46
C ARG A 8 24.63 -8.97 8.86
N VAL A 9 23.72 -8.00 8.93
CA VAL A 9 23.35 -7.31 10.18
C VAL A 9 22.27 -8.06 10.97
N TYR A 10 21.39 -8.76 10.26
CA TYR A 10 20.21 -9.39 10.82
C TYR A 10 20.10 -10.89 10.51
N GLY A 11 20.86 -11.45 9.58
CA GLY A 11 20.71 -12.86 9.18
C GLY A 11 19.28 -13.14 8.73
N ASN A 12 18.59 -14.01 9.49
CA ASN A 12 17.18 -14.35 9.32
C ASN A 12 16.25 -13.72 10.38
N GLY A 13 16.75 -12.80 11.22
CA GLY A 13 15.95 -12.14 12.27
C GLY A 13 15.93 -12.90 13.62
N PRO A 14 14.97 -12.57 14.50
CA PRO A 14 13.93 -11.55 14.33
C PRO A 14 14.48 -10.13 14.48
N ILE A 15 13.88 -9.14 13.82
CA ILE A 15 14.15 -7.71 14.03
C ILE A 15 13.32 -7.26 15.25
N ALA A 16 13.85 -6.37 16.08
CA ALA A 16 13.12 -5.83 17.23
C ALA A 16 11.99 -4.88 16.78
N PHE A 17 10.78 -5.41 16.62
CA PHE A 17 9.56 -4.67 16.32
C PHE A 17 8.64 -4.54 17.54
N GLY A 18 8.03 -3.36 17.71
CA GLY A 18 7.17 -3.07 18.87
C GLY A 18 7.89 -3.36 20.19
N ARG A 19 7.28 -4.20 21.02
CA ARG A 19 7.86 -4.66 22.31
C ARG A 19 8.66 -5.96 22.22
N ASP A 20 8.70 -6.60 21.06
CA ASP A 20 9.29 -7.93 20.96
C ASP A 20 10.82 -7.89 20.99
N PRO A 21 11.44 -8.90 21.62
CA PRO A 21 12.88 -9.02 21.60
C PRO A 21 13.34 -9.35 20.18
N GLY A 22 14.42 -8.69 19.75
CA GLY A 22 15.00 -8.94 18.44
C GLY A 22 16.29 -8.17 18.25
N TYR A 23 16.81 -8.23 17.04
CA TYR A 23 17.99 -7.51 16.66
C TYR A 23 17.67 -6.01 16.54
N PRO A 24 18.43 -5.13 17.22
CA PRO A 24 18.15 -3.70 17.19
C PRO A 24 18.15 -3.18 15.76
N VAL A 25 17.17 -2.32 15.46
CA VAL A 25 17.06 -1.62 14.17
C VAL A 25 18.37 -0.88 13.92
N TRP A 26 18.91 -1.10 12.72
CA TRP A 26 20.09 -0.42 12.21
C TRP A 26 19.79 1.06 12.05
N GLU A 27 20.62 1.91 12.61
CA GLU A 27 20.46 3.36 12.51
C GLU A 27 21.18 3.86 11.23
N ASP A 28 20.46 4.56 10.35
CA ASP A 28 21.04 5.38 9.28
C ASP A 28 20.14 6.58 8.95
N HIS A 29 20.57 7.43 8.01
CA HIS A 29 19.85 8.67 7.64
C HIS A 29 18.35 8.43 7.47
N HIS A 30 17.98 7.50 6.61
CA HIS A 30 16.58 7.21 6.30
C HIS A 30 15.78 6.72 7.52
N ARG A 31 16.30 5.75 8.30
CA ARG A 31 15.59 5.23 9.49
C ARG A 31 15.58 6.18 10.69
N LEU A 32 16.40 7.23 10.68
CA LEU A 32 16.45 8.25 11.73
C LEU A 32 15.60 9.48 11.41
N GLU A 33 14.99 9.55 10.23
CA GLU A 33 14.03 10.61 9.85
C GLU A 33 12.67 10.42 10.53
N THR A 34 12.34 9.19 10.95
CA THR A 34 11.06 8.83 11.56
C THR A 34 11.28 8.32 12.99
N ASP A 35 10.37 8.68 13.90
CA ASP A 35 10.42 8.19 15.28
C ASP A 35 10.16 6.67 15.32
N ARG A 36 10.59 6.01 16.40
CA ARG A 36 10.37 4.56 16.54
C ARG A 36 8.87 4.25 16.54
N ASN A 37 8.48 3.20 15.82
CA ASN A 37 7.10 2.74 15.65
C ASN A 37 6.15 3.76 15.00
N ASP A 38 6.68 4.82 14.40
CA ASP A 38 5.90 5.75 13.58
C ASP A 38 5.84 5.27 12.12
N PHE A 39 4.87 5.77 11.37
CA PHE A 39 4.63 5.40 9.97
C PHE A 39 5.13 6.46 8.99
N THR A 40 5.26 6.09 7.72
CA THR A 40 5.82 6.89 6.62
C THR A 40 4.72 7.38 5.67
N ASP A 41 5.10 7.89 4.49
CA ASP A 41 4.17 8.36 3.47
C ASP A 41 3.19 7.29 2.97
N ASP A 42 3.53 6.00 3.09
CA ASP A 42 2.63 4.90 2.76
C ASP A 42 1.29 5.00 3.54
N THR A 43 1.38 5.17 4.87
CA THR A 43 0.21 5.31 5.75
C THR A 43 -0.36 6.72 5.69
N ASP A 44 0.48 7.76 5.65
CA ASP A 44 -0.01 9.13 5.56
C ASP A 44 -0.89 9.32 4.32
N GLN A 45 -0.43 8.88 3.15
CA GLN A 45 -1.21 9.03 1.92
C GLN A 45 -2.45 8.12 1.89
N MET A 46 -2.44 7.00 2.63
CA MET A 46 -3.64 6.19 2.86
C MET A 46 -4.68 6.96 3.68
N LEU A 47 -4.25 7.69 4.73
CA LEU A 47 -5.11 8.57 5.53
C LEU A 47 -5.62 9.77 4.70
N VAL A 48 -4.81 10.30 3.78
CA VAL A 48 -5.25 11.36 2.84
C VAL A 48 -6.38 10.86 1.93
N ILE A 49 -6.29 9.62 1.42
CA ILE A 49 -7.37 8.99 0.64
C ILE A 49 -8.62 8.80 1.50
N LEU A 50 -8.46 8.29 2.73
CA LEU A 50 -9.56 8.13 3.69
C LEU A 50 -10.30 9.47 3.91
N GLN A 51 -9.56 10.55 4.19
CA GLN A 51 -10.11 11.89 4.36
C GLN A 51 -10.79 12.43 3.09
N SER A 52 -10.40 11.96 1.90
CA SER A 52 -11.07 12.27 0.64
C SER A 52 -12.42 11.55 0.53
N LEU A 53 -12.47 10.28 0.91
CA LEU A 53 -13.68 9.45 0.86
C LEU A 53 -14.71 9.83 1.92
N GLU A 54 -14.29 10.29 3.09
CA GLU A 54 -15.19 10.79 4.15
C GLU A 54 -16.05 11.97 3.70
N GLN A 55 -15.62 12.73 2.69
CA GLN A 55 -16.36 13.85 2.14
C GLN A 55 -17.39 13.43 1.08
N THR A 56 -17.57 12.13 0.86
CA THR A 56 -18.44 11.56 -0.17
C THR A 56 -19.57 10.80 0.50
N CYS A 57 -20.80 10.98 -0.01
CA CYS A 57 -21.97 10.25 0.50
C CYS A 57 -22.21 8.92 -0.23
N ASP A 58 -21.70 8.80 -1.46
CA ASP A 58 -21.88 7.63 -2.33
C ASP A 58 -20.62 6.74 -2.41
N GLY A 59 -19.60 7.06 -1.60
CA GLY A 59 -18.33 6.34 -1.54
C GLY A 59 -17.45 6.50 -2.78
N HIS A 60 -17.71 7.50 -3.63
CA HIS A 60 -16.95 7.74 -4.86
C HIS A 60 -15.74 8.64 -4.61
N LEU A 61 -14.53 8.18 -4.97
CA LEU A 61 -13.34 9.01 -4.89
C LEU A 61 -13.29 10.03 -6.03
N HIS A 62 -13.28 11.32 -5.67
CA HIS A 62 -13.07 12.41 -6.62
C HIS A 62 -11.57 12.74 -6.76
N PRO A 63 -10.96 12.56 -7.95
CA PRO A 63 -9.52 12.77 -8.14
C PRO A 63 -9.02 14.17 -7.77
N THR A 64 -9.81 15.21 -8.06
CA THR A 64 -9.47 16.61 -7.76
C THR A 64 -9.46 16.89 -6.26
N ASN A 65 -10.43 16.38 -5.51
CA ASN A 65 -10.43 16.48 -4.05
C ASN A 65 -9.20 15.76 -3.45
N PHE A 66 -8.92 14.54 -3.93
CA PHE A 66 -7.73 13.81 -3.49
C PHE A 66 -6.44 14.58 -3.83
N ALA A 67 -6.35 15.20 -5.01
CA ALA A 67 -5.21 16.04 -5.39
C ALA A 67 -5.01 17.23 -4.45
N HIS A 68 -6.08 17.95 -4.11
CA HIS A 68 -6.04 19.05 -3.14
C HIS A 68 -5.57 18.59 -1.76
N LYS A 69 -6.09 17.47 -1.25
CA LYS A 69 -5.68 16.89 0.03
C LYS A 69 -4.24 16.41 0.03
N LEU A 70 -3.77 15.85 -1.08
CA LEU A 70 -2.39 15.39 -1.21
C LEU A 70 -1.40 16.56 -1.24
N LEU A 71 -1.74 17.66 -1.94
CA LEU A 71 -0.93 18.88 -1.90
C LEU A 71 -0.96 19.53 -0.50
N GLU A 72 -2.11 19.52 0.16
CA GLU A 72 -2.24 20.00 1.54
C GLU A 72 -1.37 19.20 2.51
N TRP A 73 -1.34 17.87 2.40
CA TRP A 73 -0.44 17.00 3.17
C TRP A 73 1.04 17.25 2.86
N GLU A 74 1.41 17.45 1.59
CA GLU A 74 2.80 17.78 1.24
C GLU A 74 3.26 19.06 1.94
N SER A 75 2.39 20.06 2.03
CA SER A 75 2.73 21.35 2.62
C SER A 75 2.62 21.39 4.15
N ASN A 76 1.80 20.54 4.77
CA ASN A 76 1.46 20.64 6.20
C ASN A 76 1.61 19.35 7.02
N GLY A 77 1.85 18.19 6.39
CA GLY A 77 1.82 16.88 7.04
C GLY A 77 0.41 16.52 7.53
N ILE A 78 0.33 15.77 8.63
CA ILE A 78 -0.89 15.47 9.37
C ILE A 78 -0.80 16.20 10.72
N PRO A 79 -1.39 17.41 10.84
CA PRO A 79 -1.21 18.26 12.02
C PRO A 79 -1.79 17.66 13.28
N GLU A 80 -2.80 16.79 13.19
CA GLU A 80 -3.40 16.16 14.36
C GLU A 80 -2.39 15.32 15.16
N ILE A 81 -1.35 14.84 14.49
CA ILE A 81 -0.29 14.00 15.07
C ILE A 81 1.12 14.58 14.86
N GLY A 82 1.23 15.71 14.17
CA GLY A 82 2.48 16.45 13.98
C GLY A 82 3.48 15.77 13.06
N THR A 83 3.03 15.05 12.02
CA THR A 83 3.95 14.54 11.00
C THR A 83 4.59 15.68 10.23
N ASP A 84 5.86 15.51 9.84
CA ASP A 84 6.60 16.52 9.10
C ASP A 84 6.02 16.66 7.66
N PRO A 85 5.91 17.88 7.10
CA PRO A 85 5.40 18.10 5.75
C PRO A 85 6.10 17.27 4.67
N GLY A 86 5.32 16.56 3.85
CA GLY A 86 5.83 15.78 2.72
C GLY A 86 6.86 14.71 3.08
N ARG A 87 6.92 14.27 4.35
CA ARG A 87 7.87 13.26 4.82
C ARG A 87 7.72 11.99 3.97
N GLY A 88 8.83 11.49 3.42
CA GLY A 88 8.86 10.27 2.60
C GLY A 88 8.47 10.46 1.12
N LEU A 89 8.09 11.68 0.70
CA LEU A 89 7.57 11.93 -0.65
C LEU A 89 8.46 11.40 -1.78
N GLY A 90 7.94 10.41 -2.52
CA GLY A 90 8.60 9.86 -3.69
C GLY A 90 8.69 10.84 -4.88
N PHE A 91 9.71 10.65 -5.73
CA PHE A 91 10.00 11.50 -6.88
C PHE A 91 8.80 11.71 -7.83
N THR A 92 8.08 10.64 -8.16
CA THR A 92 6.93 10.70 -9.08
C THR A 92 5.81 11.55 -8.49
N VAL A 93 5.50 11.37 -7.21
CA VAL A 93 4.46 12.15 -6.55
C VAL A 93 4.87 13.62 -6.51
N GLY A 94 6.08 13.94 -6.06
CA GLY A 94 6.58 15.33 -6.04
C GLY A 94 6.57 16.01 -7.41
N SER A 95 6.91 15.27 -8.48
CA SER A 95 6.85 15.78 -9.85
C SER A 95 5.42 16.11 -10.29
N VAL A 96 4.46 15.27 -9.94
CA VAL A 96 3.04 15.48 -10.28
C VAL A 96 2.41 16.59 -9.45
N LEU A 97 2.73 16.70 -8.15
CA LEU A 97 2.25 17.79 -7.29
C LEU A 97 2.64 19.17 -7.82
N GLY A 98 3.85 19.31 -8.37
CA GLY A 98 4.35 20.54 -8.97
C GLY A 98 3.78 20.87 -10.36
N HIS A 99 2.96 19.99 -10.94
CA HIS A 99 2.47 20.15 -12.31
C HIS A 99 1.28 21.13 -12.38
N PRO A 100 1.22 22.08 -13.33
CA PRO A 100 0.17 23.12 -13.38
C PRO A 100 -1.27 22.64 -13.46
N PHE A 101 -1.50 21.43 -13.98
CA PHE A 101 -2.85 20.84 -14.05
C PHE A 101 -3.27 20.10 -12.79
N PHE A 102 -2.36 19.83 -11.84
CA PHE A 102 -2.59 18.83 -10.79
C PHE A 102 -3.87 19.05 -9.98
N LEU A 103 -4.18 20.30 -9.59
CA LEU A 103 -5.34 20.60 -8.77
C LEU A 103 -6.68 20.59 -9.53
N HIS A 104 -6.66 20.71 -10.86
CA HIS A 104 -7.89 20.82 -11.67
C HIS A 104 -8.10 19.61 -12.58
N ASP A 105 -7.02 18.94 -12.96
CA ASP A 105 -6.98 17.74 -13.78
C ASP A 105 -5.73 16.91 -13.43
N PRO A 106 -5.76 16.22 -12.27
CA PRO A 106 -4.62 15.43 -11.81
C PRO A 106 -4.28 14.26 -12.74
N HIS A 107 -5.25 13.72 -13.46
CA HIS A 107 -5.00 12.62 -14.42
C HIS A 107 -4.17 13.12 -15.61
N THR A 108 -4.46 14.31 -16.14
CA THR A 108 -3.60 14.94 -17.16
C THR A 108 -2.22 15.28 -16.60
N ALA A 109 -2.11 15.75 -15.36
CA ALA A 109 -0.83 16.03 -14.71
C ALA A 109 0.04 14.76 -14.60
N ALA A 110 -0.51 13.69 -14.03
CA ALA A 110 0.17 12.40 -13.91
C ALA A 110 0.55 11.82 -15.27
N PHE A 111 -0.34 11.94 -16.26
CA PHE A 111 -0.05 11.48 -17.61
C PHE A 111 1.11 12.24 -18.24
N LYS A 112 1.17 13.56 -18.12
CA LYS A 112 2.27 14.36 -18.70
C LYS A 112 3.62 14.05 -18.07
N VAL A 113 3.68 13.91 -16.75
CA VAL A 113 4.90 13.47 -16.05
C VAL A 113 5.36 12.09 -16.54
N TRP A 114 4.42 11.17 -16.77
CA TRP A 114 4.72 9.85 -17.32
C TRP A 114 5.15 9.91 -18.79
N ASP A 115 4.46 10.67 -19.64
CA ASP A 115 4.76 10.86 -21.07
C ASP A 115 6.14 11.48 -21.28
N ASP A 116 6.49 12.50 -20.48
CA ASP A 116 7.81 13.15 -20.47
C ASP A 116 8.94 12.20 -20.03
N SER A 117 8.61 11.14 -19.29
CA SER A 117 9.56 10.07 -18.92
C SER A 117 9.73 8.99 -20.00
N GLY A 118 9.13 9.18 -21.18
CA GLY A 118 9.10 8.15 -22.23
C GLY A 118 8.10 7.04 -21.94
N ARG A 119 7.12 7.29 -21.05
CA ARG A 119 6.09 6.33 -20.60
C ARG A 119 6.66 5.06 -19.96
N ASP A 120 7.78 5.19 -19.27
CA ASP A 120 8.41 4.08 -18.54
C ASP A 120 8.73 4.50 -17.09
N LEU A 121 7.67 4.68 -16.30
CA LEU A 121 7.77 5.06 -14.89
C LEU A 121 6.66 4.35 -14.10
N ALA A 122 6.98 3.14 -13.62
CA ALA A 122 6.06 2.27 -12.88
C ALA A 122 6.43 2.04 -11.39
N PRO A 123 6.56 3.10 -10.57
CA PRO A 123 6.80 2.94 -9.14
C PRO A 123 5.55 2.47 -8.40
N ASN A 124 5.76 1.94 -7.20
CA ASN A 124 4.76 1.38 -6.29
C ASN A 124 4.00 2.43 -5.43
N GLY A 125 4.30 3.72 -5.57
CA GLY A 125 3.64 4.79 -4.80
C GLY A 125 2.12 4.86 -4.98
N ALA A 126 1.57 4.27 -6.06
CA ALA A 126 0.13 4.08 -6.19
C ALA A 126 -0.40 2.97 -5.27
N VAL A 127 0.26 1.80 -5.25
CA VAL A 127 -0.22 0.60 -4.55
C VAL A 127 -0.01 0.67 -3.03
N MET A 128 0.98 1.43 -2.55
CA MET A 128 1.27 1.55 -1.12
C MET A 128 0.11 2.07 -0.27
N ARG A 129 -0.79 2.86 -0.88
CA ARG A 129 -1.85 3.62 -0.20
C ARG A 129 -3.27 3.11 -0.50
N THR A 130 -3.42 1.94 -1.13
CA THR A 130 -4.70 1.51 -1.71
C THR A 130 -5.60 0.67 -0.80
N ALA A 131 -5.20 0.38 0.43
CA ALA A 131 -5.96 -0.50 1.32
C ALA A 131 -7.39 0.02 1.58
N VAL A 132 -7.52 1.31 1.88
CA VAL A 132 -8.80 1.98 2.13
C VAL A 132 -9.76 1.92 0.94
N LEU A 133 -9.25 1.83 -0.28
CA LEU A 133 -10.05 1.73 -1.50
C LEU A 133 -10.72 0.36 -1.66
N GLY A 134 -10.14 -0.69 -1.05
CA GLY A 134 -10.76 -2.02 -0.97
C GLY A 134 -11.76 -2.17 0.18
N ILE A 135 -11.73 -1.24 1.14
CA ILE A 135 -12.63 -1.20 2.31
C ILE A 135 -13.88 -0.38 1.97
N GLU A 136 -13.71 0.79 1.35
CA GLU A 136 -14.83 1.61 0.90
C GLU A 136 -15.69 0.85 -0.10
N CYS A 137 -16.98 0.74 0.19
CA CYS A 137 -17.92 0.02 -0.66
C CYS A 137 -17.45 -1.41 -0.99
N PHE A 138 -16.81 -2.13 -0.06
CA PHE A 138 -16.23 -3.45 -0.30
C PHE A 138 -17.22 -4.48 -0.89
N TRP A 139 -18.53 -4.29 -0.69
CA TRP A 139 -19.62 -5.08 -1.27
C TRP A 139 -19.85 -4.85 -2.77
N ASP A 140 -19.47 -3.69 -3.30
CA ASP A 140 -19.66 -3.22 -4.67
C ASP A 140 -18.32 -3.18 -5.41
N GLU A 141 -17.95 -4.29 -6.03
CA GLU A 141 -16.66 -4.40 -6.74
C GLU A 141 -16.49 -3.39 -7.88
N PRO A 142 -17.51 -3.10 -8.72
CA PRO A 142 -17.44 -1.99 -9.67
C PRO A 142 -16.99 -0.66 -9.04
N ARG A 143 -17.53 -0.29 -7.87
CA ARG A 143 -17.11 0.94 -7.18
C ARG A 143 -15.67 0.86 -6.67
N VAL A 144 -15.25 -0.28 -6.12
CA VAL A 144 -13.86 -0.52 -5.70
C VAL A 144 -12.89 -0.34 -6.88
N VAL A 145 -13.25 -0.88 -8.06
CA VAL A 145 -12.46 -0.77 -9.29
C VAL A 145 -12.32 0.68 -9.73
N GLU A 146 -13.43 1.42 -9.78
CA GLU A 146 -13.45 2.83 -10.16
C GLU A 146 -12.58 3.68 -9.22
N ASN A 147 -12.75 3.51 -7.90
CA ASN A 147 -12.00 4.25 -6.89
C ASN A 147 -10.49 3.95 -6.96
N ALA A 148 -10.12 2.68 -7.15
CA ALA A 148 -8.72 2.27 -7.27
C ALA A 148 -8.04 2.89 -8.50
N ILE A 149 -8.70 2.86 -9.66
CA ILE A 149 -8.18 3.50 -10.89
C ILE A 149 -8.10 5.02 -10.69
N ALA A 150 -9.16 5.64 -10.15
CA ALA A 150 -9.24 7.07 -9.91
C ALA A 150 -8.07 7.57 -9.03
N ALA A 151 -7.82 6.91 -7.90
CA ALA A 151 -6.78 7.28 -6.94
C ALA A 151 -5.36 6.99 -7.44
N ALA A 152 -5.15 5.87 -8.14
CA ALA A 152 -3.85 5.56 -8.72
C ALA A 152 -3.47 6.60 -9.78
N LYS A 153 -4.40 6.88 -10.71
CA LYS A 153 -4.20 7.84 -11.80
C LYS A 153 -4.02 9.29 -11.36
N THR A 154 -4.41 9.65 -10.13
CA THR A 154 -4.13 10.99 -9.59
C THR A 154 -2.63 11.29 -9.56
N THR A 155 -1.76 10.29 -9.40
CA THR A 155 -0.30 10.51 -9.40
C THR A 155 0.52 9.55 -10.26
N HIS A 156 -0.05 8.41 -10.67
CA HIS A 156 0.64 7.39 -11.47
C HIS A 156 -0.21 7.00 -12.67
N ALA A 157 0.18 7.46 -13.86
CA ALA A 157 -0.55 7.16 -15.10
C ALA A 157 -0.15 5.81 -15.74
N ASP A 158 1.00 5.23 -15.36
CA ASP A 158 1.48 3.96 -15.89
C ASP A 158 0.48 2.82 -15.60
N PRO A 159 0.00 2.08 -16.62
CA PRO A 159 -0.94 0.98 -16.42
C PRO A 159 -0.45 -0.08 -15.45
N ARG A 160 0.87 -0.33 -15.36
CA ARG A 160 1.43 -1.27 -14.40
C ARG A 160 1.14 -0.81 -12.97
N SER A 161 1.36 0.46 -12.67
CA SER A 161 1.09 1.03 -11.34
C SER A 161 -0.41 1.08 -11.02
N VAL A 162 -1.24 1.42 -12.00
CA VAL A 162 -2.70 1.47 -11.84
C VAL A 162 -3.28 0.06 -11.60
N VAL A 163 -2.83 -0.93 -12.36
CA VAL A 163 -3.32 -2.31 -12.22
C VAL A 163 -2.85 -2.92 -10.91
N SER A 164 -1.62 -2.65 -10.44
CA SER A 164 -1.19 -3.07 -9.10
C SER A 164 -2.07 -2.54 -7.97
N ALA A 165 -2.39 -1.23 -8.02
CA ALA A 165 -3.31 -0.60 -7.07
C ALA A 165 -4.70 -1.25 -7.10
N LEU A 166 -5.24 -1.43 -8.32
CA LEU A 166 -6.53 -2.07 -8.56
C LEU A 166 -6.60 -3.48 -7.98
N VAL A 167 -5.65 -4.36 -8.33
CA VAL A 167 -5.69 -5.75 -7.88
C VAL A 167 -5.42 -5.87 -6.38
N SER A 168 -4.71 -4.92 -5.77
CA SER A 168 -4.60 -4.84 -4.31
C SER A 168 -5.95 -4.54 -3.66
N SER A 169 -6.65 -3.48 -4.10
CA SER A 169 -7.94 -3.08 -3.52
C SER A 169 -9.02 -4.13 -3.73
N VAL A 170 -9.09 -4.74 -4.92
CA VAL A 170 -10.05 -5.82 -5.18
C VAL A 170 -9.76 -7.05 -4.33
N PHE A 171 -8.50 -7.40 -4.11
CA PHE A 171 -8.17 -8.56 -3.28
C PHE A 171 -8.62 -8.36 -1.83
N ILE A 172 -8.40 -7.16 -1.27
CA ILE A 172 -8.92 -6.74 0.04
C ILE A 172 -10.45 -6.85 0.08
N SER A 173 -11.15 -6.25 -0.90
CA SER A 173 -12.61 -6.25 -0.90
C SER A 173 -13.20 -7.66 -1.03
N ARG A 174 -12.52 -8.57 -1.75
CA ARG A 174 -12.95 -9.97 -1.84
C ARG A 174 -12.72 -10.74 -0.54
N PHE A 175 -11.61 -10.51 0.19
CA PHE A 175 -11.44 -11.07 1.54
C PHE A 175 -12.57 -10.64 2.46
N LEU A 176 -12.94 -9.35 2.46
CA LEU A 176 -14.03 -8.80 3.28
C LEU A 176 -15.41 -9.38 2.91
N ARG A 177 -15.58 -9.89 1.68
CA ARG A 177 -16.78 -10.59 1.19
C ARG A 177 -16.72 -12.13 1.35
N GLY A 178 -15.81 -12.62 2.19
CA GLY A 178 -15.66 -14.03 2.53
C GLY A 178 -14.84 -14.86 1.53
N GLY A 179 -14.11 -14.22 0.61
CA GLY A 179 -13.18 -14.91 -0.29
C GLY A 179 -11.98 -15.45 0.48
N GLY A 180 -11.33 -16.49 -0.05
CA GLY A 180 -10.18 -17.11 0.59
C GLY A 180 -10.55 -18.05 1.75
N GLN A 181 -11.84 -18.35 1.93
CA GLN A 181 -12.33 -19.31 2.92
C GLN A 181 -12.61 -20.70 2.32
N SER A 182 -12.91 -20.77 1.02
CA SER A 182 -13.31 -22.01 0.34
C SER A 182 -12.77 -22.02 -1.09
N ALA A 183 -11.80 -22.91 -1.34
CA ALA A 183 -11.22 -23.08 -2.67
C ALA A 183 -12.28 -23.51 -3.71
N ALA A 184 -13.32 -24.24 -3.30
CA ALA A 184 -14.39 -24.63 -4.20
C ALA A 184 -15.23 -23.42 -4.66
N ASP A 185 -15.53 -22.51 -3.73
CA ASP A 185 -16.28 -21.30 -4.03
C ASP A 185 -15.42 -20.33 -4.83
N ASP A 186 -14.17 -20.07 -4.43
CA ASP A 186 -13.27 -19.14 -5.11
C ASP A 186 -12.93 -19.57 -6.55
N LYS A 187 -12.99 -20.87 -6.88
CA LYS A 187 -12.82 -21.39 -8.25
C LYS A 187 -13.96 -21.03 -9.19
N THR A 188 -15.17 -20.83 -8.66
CA THR A 188 -16.40 -20.76 -9.48
C THR A 188 -17.18 -19.46 -9.29
N ARG A 189 -16.91 -18.73 -8.21
CA ARG A 189 -17.58 -17.48 -7.88
C ARG A 189 -17.25 -16.42 -8.92
N VAL A 190 -18.29 -15.85 -9.53
CA VAL A 190 -18.20 -14.63 -10.33
C VAL A 190 -18.30 -13.44 -9.37
N TRP A 191 -17.19 -12.76 -9.16
CA TRP A 191 -17.08 -11.68 -8.19
C TRP A 191 -17.59 -10.33 -8.70
N ASN A 192 -17.35 -10.05 -9.98
CA ASN A 192 -17.86 -8.86 -10.66
C ASN A 192 -18.55 -9.28 -11.97
N THR A 193 -19.88 -9.27 -11.96
CA THR A 193 -20.69 -9.67 -13.12
C THR A 193 -20.66 -8.63 -14.25
N GLU A 194 -20.34 -7.37 -13.96
CA GLU A 194 -20.24 -6.30 -14.95
C GLU A 194 -19.11 -6.52 -15.94
N LEU A 195 -18.06 -7.28 -15.58
CA LEU A 195 -16.98 -7.67 -16.50
C LEU A 195 -17.46 -8.47 -17.72
N ASN A 196 -18.64 -9.09 -17.66
CA ASN A 196 -19.25 -9.76 -18.82
C ASN A 196 -19.83 -8.78 -19.85
N ARG A 197 -19.99 -7.50 -19.49
CA ARG A 197 -20.52 -6.46 -20.38
C ARG A 197 -19.37 -5.77 -21.11
N ALA A 198 -19.38 -5.83 -22.44
CA ALA A 198 -18.35 -5.18 -23.25
C ALA A 198 -18.24 -3.68 -22.97
N GLN A 199 -19.37 -3.01 -22.72
CA GLN A 199 -19.40 -1.58 -22.41
C GLN A 199 -18.66 -1.24 -21.13
N TYR A 200 -18.77 -2.07 -20.08
CA TYR A 200 -18.07 -1.86 -18.82
C TYR A 200 -16.55 -2.01 -18.99
N ARG A 201 -16.10 -3.09 -19.65
CA ARG A 201 -14.66 -3.31 -19.97
C ARG A 201 -14.09 -2.15 -20.79
N GLN A 202 -14.81 -1.72 -21.82
CA GLN A 202 -14.40 -0.58 -22.64
C GLN A 202 -14.40 0.74 -21.86
N GLY A 203 -15.32 0.90 -20.90
CA GLY A 203 -15.33 2.02 -19.96
C GLY A 203 -14.08 2.08 -19.09
N LEU A 204 -13.61 0.93 -18.57
CA LEU A 204 -12.37 0.85 -17.79
C LEU A 204 -11.12 1.18 -18.64
N LEU A 205 -11.06 0.66 -19.87
CA LEU A 205 -9.98 1.00 -20.82
C LEU A 205 -10.00 2.50 -21.18
N ALA A 206 -11.19 3.08 -21.39
CA ALA A 206 -11.33 4.52 -21.61
C ALA A 206 -10.91 5.33 -20.36
N TYR A 207 -11.22 4.84 -19.16
CA TYR A 207 -10.75 5.47 -17.92
C TYR A 207 -9.23 5.49 -17.87
N LEU A 208 -8.55 4.38 -18.19
CA LEU A 208 -7.08 4.32 -18.26
C LEU A 208 -6.48 5.35 -19.23
N ARG A 209 -7.18 5.73 -20.30
CA ARG A 209 -6.75 6.77 -21.26
C ARG A 209 -6.94 8.21 -20.78
N ARG A 210 -7.77 8.47 -19.76
CA ARG A 210 -8.03 9.83 -19.27
C ARG A 210 -6.73 10.61 -19.00
N GLY A 211 -6.65 11.84 -19.48
CA GLY A 211 -5.46 12.68 -19.37
C GLY A 211 -4.48 12.64 -20.54
N MET A 212 -4.64 11.71 -21.49
CA MET A 212 -3.80 11.64 -22.70
C MET A 212 -4.02 12.81 -23.65
N ASN A 213 -5.28 13.06 -24.04
CA ASN A 213 -5.68 14.09 -25.00
C ASN A 213 -7.13 14.57 -24.78
N ASP A 214 -7.77 14.10 -23.71
CA ASP A 214 -9.15 14.46 -23.41
C ASP A 214 -9.18 15.82 -22.73
N TYR A 215 -9.59 16.85 -23.49
CA TYR A 215 -10.04 18.12 -22.93
C TYR A 215 -11.40 18.00 -22.24
N SER A 216 -11.95 16.79 -22.05
CA SER A 216 -13.03 16.60 -21.09
C SER A 216 -12.42 16.84 -19.71
N THR A 217 -12.44 18.10 -19.31
CA THR A 217 -12.13 18.50 -17.95
C THR A 217 -12.91 17.57 -17.02
N LEU A 218 -12.26 17.09 -15.95
CA LEU A 218 -12.95 16.42 -14.83
C LEU A 218 -13.91 17.39 -14.10
N THR A 219 -14.40 18.43 -14.77
CA THR A 219 -15.32 19.47 -14.26
C THR A 219 -16.60 18.88 -13.69
N ASP A 220 -17.02 17.71 -14.16
CA ASP A 220 -18.19 17.01 -13.62
C ASP A 220 -17.91 16.45 -12.20
N ASP A 221 -16.66 16.08 -11.88
CA ASP A 221 -16.24 15.66 -10.53
C ASP A 221 -16.04 16.85 -9.57
N VAL A 222 -15.89 18.07 -10.10
CA VAL A 222 -15.69 19.30 -9.29
C VAL A 222 -16.99 19.78 -8.64
N GLN A 223 -18.16 19.46 -9.21
CA GLN A 223 -19.44 19.98 -8.70
C GLN A 223 -19.97 19.27 -7.45
N ALA A 224 -19.47 18.08 -7.11
CA ALA A 224 -20.00 17.28 -5.99
C ALA A 224 -19.21 17.43 -4.67
N ALA A 225 -17.91 17.74 -4.71
CA ALA A 225 -17.06 17.82 -3.52
C ALA A 225 -16.29 19.15 -3.45
N THR A 226 -16.79 20.12 -2.70
CA THR A 226 -16.02 21.33 -2.38
C THR A 226 -14.98 20.99 -1.34
N PHE A 227 -13.70 20.95 -1.74
CA PHE A 227 -12.59 20.87 -0.80
C PHE A 227 -12.64 22.06 0.15
N THR A 228 -12.80 21.78 1.44
CA THR A 228 -12.73 22.77 2.52
C THR A 228 -11.45 22.49 3.31
N PRO A 229 -10.42 23.36 3.20
CA PRO A 229 -9.18 23.21 3.97
C PRO A 229 -9.45 23.15 5.47
N LYS A 230 -8.64 22.41 6.22
CA LYS A 230 -8.72 22.43 7.69
C LYS A 230 -8.20 23.78 8.23
N ASP A 231 -8.59 24.14 9.46
CA ASP A 231 -7.96 25.26 10.18
C ASP A 231 -6.66 24.76 10.84
N TYR A 232 -5.57 24.76 10.06
CA TYR A 232 -4.27 24.24 10.47
C TYR A 232 -3.68 24.99 11.66
N GLU A 233 -3.88 26.31 11.75
CA GLU A 233 -3.42 27.06 12.90
C GLU A 233 -4.17 26.65 14.16
N ALA A 234 -5.48 26.38 14.08
CA ALA A 234 -6.24 25.87 15.21
C ALA A 234 -5.82 24.45 15.59
N LEU A 235 -5.59 23.56 14.62
CA LEU A 235 -5.12 22.21 14.87
C LEU A 235 -3.74 22.21 15.52
N GLU A 236 -2.81 23.02 15.01
CA GLU A 236 -1.46 23.15 15.57
C GLU A 236 -1.50 23.77 16.97
N ARG A 237 -2.32 24.80 17.21
CA ARG A 237 -2.55 25.32 18.58
C ARG A 237 -3.09 24.22 19.51
N SER A 238 -4.08 23.45 19.07
CA SER A 238 -4.65 22.35 19.85
C SER A 238 -3.63 21.25 20.15
N ARG A 239 -2.77 20.91 19.18
CA ARG A 239 -1.66 19.97 19.35
C ARG A 239 -0.66 20.48 20.36
N LEU A 240 -0.15 21.70 20.20
CA LEU A 240 0.83 22.30 21.11
C LEU A 240 0.28 22.44 22.53
N GLU A 241 -1.01 22.73 22.70
CA GLU A 241 -1.68 22.73 24.00
C GLU A 241 -1.69 21.33 24.66
N LYS A 242 -1.94 20.27 23.87
CA LYS A 242 -1.87 18.87 24.34
C LYS A 242 -0.44 18.42 24.63
N GLU A 243 0.52 18.78 23.78
CA GLU A 243 1.95 18.44 23.90
C GLU A 243 2.67 19.21 25.00
N SER A 244 2.23 20.41 25.38
CA SER A 244 2.79 21.16 26.51
C SER A 244 2.72 20.39 27.86
N LYS A 245 2.01 19.25 27.89
CA LYS A 245 1.90 18.32 29.03
C LYS A 245 2.79 17.07 28.90
N ILE A 246 3.46 16.84 27.76
CA ILE A 246 4.30 15.66 27.47
C ILE A 246 5.61 16.14 26.86
N GLN A 247 6.71 16.07 27.63
CA GLN A 247 8.04 16.40 27.09
C GLN A 247 8.48 15.36 26.05
N SER A 248 8.59 15.74 24.78
CA SER A 248 9.18 14.90 23.73
C SER A 248 10.72 14.97 23.80
N VAL A 249 11.32 14.09 24.62
CA VAL A 249 12.77 14.01 24.87
C VAL A 249 13.58 13.45 23.67
N PHE A 250 12.92 12.88 22.66
CA PHE A 250 13.58 12.05 21.65
C PHE A 250 14.06 12.78 20.38
N LYS A 251 13.31 13.76 19.83
CA LYS A 251 13.68 14.44 18.56
C LYS A 251 15.00 15.25 18.65
N GLU A 252 15.42 15.68 19.83
CA GLU A 252 16.69 16.43 20.02
C GLU A 252 17.94 15.54 20.10
N GLN A 253 17.82 14.25 20.44
CA GLN A 253 18.99 13.41 20.71
C GLN A 253 19.61 12.75 19.46
N SER A 254 18.85 12.58 18.37
CA SER A 254 19.33 11.94 17.14
C SER A 254 20.06 12.91 16.19
N ARG A 255 19.59 14.16 16.10
CA ARG A 255 20.14 15.20 15.19
C ARG A 255 21.59 15.61 15.50
N ASN A 256 22.08 15.34 16.71
CA ASN A 256 23.45 15.69 17.14
C ASN A 256 24.46 14.53 17.05
N ARG A 257 24.07 13.33 16.57
CA ARG A 257 24.97 12.18 16.44
C ARG A 257 25.60 12.12 15.05
N SER A 258 26.92 11.94 15.00
CA SER A 258 27.65 11.73 13.74
C SER A 258 27.29 10.36 13.12
N PRO A 259 27.17 10.25 11.78
CA PRO A 259 26.95 8.96 11.09
C PRO A 259 27.92 7.85 11.50
N THR A 260 29.14 8.20 11.93
CA THR A 260 30.15 7.23 12.39
C THR A 260 29.84 6.61 13.75
N THR A 261 28.87 7.16 14.49
CA THR A 261 28.55 6.76 15.88
C THR A 261 27.22 6.06 16.04
N TRP A 262 26.32 6.12 15.03
CA TRP A 262 24.96 5.58 15.11
C TRP A 262 24.90 4.12 15.57
N ASN A 263 25.72 3.25 14.99
CA ASN A 263 25.74 1.83 15.32
C ASN A 263 26.92 1.41 16.22
N ALA A 264 27.65 2.36 16.80
CA ALA A 264 28.86 2.07 17.59
C ALA A 264 28.59 1.25 18.86
N ASN A 265 27.41 1.43 19.45
CA ASN A 265 26.95 0.71 20.65
C ASN A 265 25.93 -0.40 20.31
N ARG A 266 25.76 -0.75 19.03
CA ARG A 266 24.87 -1.84 18.65
C ARG A 266 25.47 -3.15 19.19
N PRO A 267 24.72 -3.94 19.99
CA PRO A 267 25.24 -5.17 20.56
C PRO A 267 25.65 -6.14 19.44
N GLU A 268 26.68 -6.94 19.70
CA GLU A 268 27.03 -8.03 18.80
C GLU A 268 25.89 -9.06 18.80
N VAL A 269 25.38 -9.34 17.61
CA VAL A 269 24.22 -10.21 17.43
C VAL A 269 24.70 -11.56 16.89
N SER A 270 24.42 -12.64 17.63
CA SER A 270 24.60 -14.00 17.11
C SER A 270 23.45 -14.34 16.17
N LEU A 271 23.76 -14.46 14.87
CA LEU A 271 22.80 -14.89 13.86
C LEU A 271 22.29 -16.30 14.15
N ARG A 272 20.97 -16.51 14.11
CA ARG A 272 20.37 -17.82 14.36
C ARG A 272 20.35 -18.61 13.05
N PRO A 273 20.73 -19.90 13.03
CA PRO A 273 20.55 -20.73 11.84
C PRO A 273 19.07 -21.08 11.61
N ASN A 274 18.26 -21.08 12.68
CA ASN A 274 16.83 -21.34 12.64
C ASN A 274 16.11 -20.39 13.61
N ILE A 275 15.12 -19.66 13.13
CA ILE A 275 14.29 -18.72 13.91
C ILE A 275 13.04 -19.38 14.49
N GLY A 276 12.72 -20.59 14.05
CA GLY A 276 11.69 -21.44 14.65
C GLY A 276 10.36 -21.47 13.91
N TRP A 277 10.34 -21.05 12.64
CA TRP A 277 9.25 -21.29 11.70
C TRP A 277 9.81 -21.74 10.35
N ALA A 278 8.98 -22.37 9.52
CA ALA A 278 9.40 -22.98 8.26
C ALA A 278 9.93 -21.96 7.24
N GLY A 279 9.40 -20.73 7.23
CA GLY A 279 9.74 -19.70 6.26
C GLY A 279 8.71 -19.56 5.12
N ILE A 280 8.65 -18.38 4.49
CA ILE A 280 7.65 -18.03 3.48
C ILE A 280 7.58 -19.04 2.32
N ASP A 281 8.73 -19.57 1.91
CA ASP A 281 8.84 -20.50 0.79
C ASP A 281 8.50 -21.96 1.18
N HIS A 282 8.34 -22.24 2.47
CA HIS A 282 8.22 -23.60 3.00
C HIS A 282 6.90 -23.89 3.72
N VAL A 283 6.17 -22.86 4.18
CA VAL A 283 4.81 -23.03 4.73
C VAL A 283 3.77 -23.44 3.67
N GLY A 284 4.09 -23.22 2.39
CA GLY A 284 3.23 -23.56 1.25
C GLY A 284 2.07 -22.60 1.02
N GLU A 285 1.35 -22.80 -0.08
CA GLU A 285 0.21 -21.96 -0.49
C GLU A 285 -1.09 -22.45 0.15
N ASP A 286 -1.88 -21.53 0.66
CA ASP A 286 -3.27 -21.73 1.09
C ASP A 286 -4.15 -21.82 -0.15
N GLU A 287 -4.85 -22.94 -0.32
CA GLU A 287 -5.54 -23.22 -1.57
C GLU A 287 -6.64 -22.18 -1.86
N ALA A 288 -7.43 -21.82 -0.84
CA ALA A 288 -8.53 -20.88 -1.02
C ALA A 288 -8.01 -19.47 -1.33
N ALA A 289 -7.08 -18.95 -0.53
CA ALA A 289 -6.46 -17.65 -0.79
C ALA A 289 -5.72 -17.62 -2.15
N GLY A 290 -5.10 -18.73 -2.55
CA GLY A 290 -4.45 -18.87 -3.85
C GLY A 290 -5.43 -18.79 -5.02
N TRP A 291 -6.59 -19.45 -4.95
CA TRP A 291 -7.64 -19.32 -5.97
C TRP A 291 -8.25 -17.93 -5.99
N LEU A 292 -8.46 -17.33 -4.81
CA LEU A 292 -8.93 -15.95 -4.71
C LEU A 292 -7.98 -14.99 -5.43
N ALA A 293 -6.69 -15.06 -5.14
CA ALA A 293 -5.67 -14.23 -5.78
C ALA A 293 -5.66 -14.41 -7.32
N ARG A 294 -5.71 -15.66 -7.80
CA ARG A 294 -5.75 -15.96 -9.24
C ARG A 294 -7.01 -15.43 -9.91
N SER A 295 -8.16 -15.46 -9.21
CA SER A 295 -9.40 -14.89 -9.74
C SER A 295 -9.30 -13.38 -9.95
N VAL A 296 -8.64 -12.64 -9.04
CA VAL A 296 -8.45 -11.18 -9.20
C VAL A 296 -7.57 -10.88 -10.41
N ILE A 297 -6.43 -11.55 -10.55
CA ILE A 297 -5.53 -11.35 -11.69
C ILE A 297 -6.24 -11.71 -13.01
N ALA A 298 -6.97 -12.83 -13.05
CA ALA A 298 -7.70 -13.25 -14.23
C ALA A 298 -8.75 -12.21 -14.69
N ASP A 299 -9.45 -11.60 -13.73
CA ASP A 299 -10.52 -10.65 -14.00
C ASP A 299 -10.01 -9.31 -14.55
N TYR A 300 -8.83 -8.84 -14.13
CA TYR A 300 -8.36 -7.48 -14.41
C TYR A 300 -7.10 -7.38 -15.28
N LYS A 301 -6.37 -8.48 -15.54
CA LYS A 301 -5.18 -8.44 -16.41
C LYS A 301 -5.46 -7.95 -17.83
N PHE A 302 -6.71 -8.01 -18.29
CA PHE A 302 -7.09 -7.50 -19.61
C PHE A 302 -6.80 -6.01 -19.79
N LEU A 303 -6.75 -5.24 -18.69
CA LEU A 303 -6.39 -3.84 -18.71
C LEU A 303 -4.95 -3.61 -19.19
N LEU A 304 -4.05 -4.59 -19.03
CA LEU A 304 -2.71 -4.56 -19.60
C LEU A 304 -2.69 -5.14 -21.02
N GLN A 305 -3.57 -6.09 -21.32
CA GLN A 305 -3.61 -6.79 -22.61
C GLN A 305 -4.28 -5.98 -23.73
N GLU A 306 -5.23 -5.10 -23.38
CA GLU A 306 -6.13 -4.42 -24.32
C GLU A 306 -5.98 -2.89 -24.30
N THR A 307 -5.15 -2.33 -23.41
CA THR A 307 -4.89 -0.87 -23.37
C THR A 307 -4.12 -0.41 -24.60
N ASP A 308 -4.28 0.86 -24.99
CA ASP A 308 -3.41 1.56 -25.95
C ASP A 308 -2.47 2.57 -25.24
N VAL A 309 -2.54 2.62 -23.91
CA VAL A 309 -1.71 3.45 -23.05
C VAL A 309 -0.39 2.72 -22.82
N VAL A 310 0.47 2.71 -23.83
CA VAL A 310 1.75 1.98 -23.83
C VAL A 310 2.93 2.92 -24.10
N PRO A 311 4.18 2.48 -23.86
CA PRO A 311 5.37 3.24 -24.22
C PRO A 311 5.39 3.66 -25.69
N LEU A 312 6.00 4.82 -25.97
CA LEU A 312 6.04 5.42 -27.31
C LEU A 312 6.88 4.61 -28.30
N ASP A 313 7.97 4.03 -27.82
CA ASP A 313 8.94 3.29 -28.62
C ASP A 313 8.71 1.78 -28.46
N GLY A 314 8.06 1.15 -29.45
CA GLY A 314 7.89 -0.30 -29.50
C GLY A 314 6.59 -0.73 -30.18
N ASP A 315 6.48 -2.03 -30.46
CA ASP A 315 5.20 -2.61 -30.89
C ASP A 315 4.31 -2.78 -29.66
N PRO A 316 3.11 -2.16 -29.59
CA PRO A 316 2.18 -2.34 -28.46
C PRO A 316 1.96 -3.79 -28.07
N ARG A 317 1.95 -4.71 -29.05
CA ARG A 317 1.78 -6.15 -28.80
C ARG A 317 2.87 -6.74 -27.91
N TYR A 318 4.10 -6.22 -27.99
CA TYR A 318 5.20 -6.63 -27.14
C TYR A 318 4.90 -6.30 -25.67
N PHE A 319 4.50 -5.05 -25.40
CA PHE A 319 4.20 -4.60 -24.03
C PHE A 319 2.98 -5.31 -23.44
N HIS A 320 1.94 -5.58 -24.23
CA HIS A 320 0.73 -6.25 -23.75
C HIS A 320 1.04 -7.68 -23.26
N GLU A 321 1.83 -8.42 -24.04
CA GLU A 321 2.25 -9.78 -23.67
C GLU A 321 3.24 -9.76 -22.49
N GLU A 322 4.23 -8.86 -22.54
CA GLU A 322 5.26 -8.75 -21.52
C GLU A 322 4.66 -8.37 -20.16
N TRP A 323 3.90 -7.27 -20.06
CA TRP A 323 3.36 -6.79 -18.79
C TRP A 323 2.39 -7.78 -18.15
N THR A 324 1.57 -8.44 -18.96
CA THR A 324 0.61 -9.42 -18.42
C THR A 324 1.34 -10.64 -17.86
N LYS A 325 2.32 -11.15 -18.61
CA LYS A 325 3.16 -12.26 -18.16
C LYS A 325 3.99 -11.87 -16.93
N GLU A 326 4.48 -10.63 -16.90
CA GLU A 326 5.25 -10.09 -15.80
C GLU A 326 4.41 -9.99 -14.52
N LEU A 327 3.19 -9.45 -14.59
CA LEU A 327 2.25 -9.40 -13.47
C LEU A 327 1.99 -10.81 -12.91
N GLU A 328 1.67 -11.78 -13.77
CA GLU A 328 1.43 -13.16 -13.34
C GLU A 328 2.66 -13.81 -12.70
N ASN A 329 3.84 -13.63 -13.28
CA ASN A 329 5.08 -14.20 -12.74
C ASN A 329 5.49 -13.58 -11.40
N HIS A 330 5.22 -12.29 -11.19
CA HIS A 330 5.52 -11.61 -9.93
C HIS A 330 4.48 -11.91 -8.85
N CYS A 331 3.20 -12.05 -9.19
CA CYS A 331 2.14 -12.44 -8.23
C CYS A 331 2.20 -13.90 -7.81
N PHE A 332 2.77 -14.78 -8.65
CA PHE A 332 2.88 -16.21 -8.39
C PHE A 332 4.32 -16.74 -8.59
N PRO A 333 5.31 -16.19 -7.86
CA PRO A 333 6.69 -16.64 -7.96
C PRO A 333 6.87 -18.00 -7.29
N GLN A 334 7.97 -18.68 -7.63
CA GLN A 334 8.37 -19.93 -6.96
C GLN A 334 8.96 -19.69 -5.57
N SER A 335 9.54 -18.52 -5.35
CA SER A 335 10.11 -18.09 -4.06
C SER A 335 10.11 -16.58 -3.91
N LEU A 336 10.20 -16.08 -2.68
CA LEU A 336 10.33 -14.64 -2.42
C LEU A 336 11.59 -14.06 -3.09
N ALA A 337 12.68 -14.82 -3.11
CA ALA A 337 13.96 -14.42 -3.71
C ALA A 337 13.86 -14.14 -5.23
N GLN A 338 12.92 -14.77 -5.95
CA GLN A 338 12.70 -14.53 -7.38
C GLN A 338 12.31 -13.08 -7.69
N LEU A 339 11.70 -12.38 -6.72
CA LEU A 339 11.25 -11.00 -6.92
C LEU A 339 12.39 -9.98 -6.84
N GLU A 340 13.56 -10.37 -6.31
CA GLU A 340 14.74 -9.51 -6.20
C GLU A 340 14.41 -8.10 -5.65
N LEU A 341 13.66 -8.03 -4.54
CA LEU A 341 13.11 -6.76 -4.02
C LEU A 341 14.21 -5.78 -3.56
N GLY A 342 15.33 -6.30 -3.07
CA GLY A 342 16.54 -5.53 -2.73
C GLY A 342 17.59 -5.45 -3.86
N GLY A 343 17.24 -5.90 -5.07
CA GLY A 343 18.11 -5.85 -6.25
C GLY A 343 18.30 -4.40 -6.72
N ALA A 344 19.50 -4.04 -7.17
CA ALA A 344 19.82 -2.65 -7.55
C ALA A 344 18.96 -2.11 -8.71
N SER A 345 18.43 -2.99 -9.55
CA SER A 345 17.47 -2.67 -10.61
C SER A 345 16.03 -2.93 -10.16
N GLY A 346 15.17 -1.91 -10.26
CA GLY A 346 13.74 -2.03 -9.98
C GLY A 346 13.36 -2.03 -8.50
N ILE A 347 14.16 -1.38 -7.63
CA ILE A 347 13.69 -1.00 -6.29
C ILE A 347 12.48 -0.07 -6.47
N GLY A 348 11.41 -0.32 -5.71
CA GLY A 348 10.15 0.42 -5.83
C GLY A 348 9.32 0.06 -7.06
N TYR A 349 9.68 -1.00 -7.81
CA TYR A 349 8.89 -1.42 -8.96
C TYR A 349 7.55 -2.06 -8.54
N THR A 350 6.47 -1.59 -9.15
CA THR A 350 5.10 -1.90 -8.72
C THR A 350 4.74 -3.39 -8.77
N PHE A 351 5.13 -4.13 -9.83
CA PHE A 351 4.82 -5.58 -9.91
C PHE A 351 5.60 -6.41 -8.89
N LYS A 352 6.84 -6.03 -8.60
CA LYS A 352 7.62 -6.65 -7.51
C LYS A 352 6.91 -6.46 -6.16
N CYS A 353 6.43 -5.25 -5.88
CA CYS A 353 5.75 -4.91 -4.63
C CYS A 353 4.43 -5.68 -4.45
N ILE A 354 3.50 -5.55 -5.40
CA ILE A 354 2.21 -6.28 -5.33
C ILE A 354 2.42 -7.79 -5.40
N GLY A 355 3.44 -8.23 -6.13
CA GLY A 355 3.82 -9.63 -6.23
C GLY A 355 4.23 -10.24 -4.89
N ALA A 356 5.07 -9.52 -4.15
CA ALA A 356 5.46 -9.94 -2.80
C ALA A 356 4.26 -10.00 -1.86
N ALA A 357 3.37 -9.01 -1.92
CA ALA A 357 2.16 -8.98 -1.12
C ALA A 357 1.23 -10.16 -1.44
N TYR A 358 0.99 -10.47 -2.73
CA TYR A 358 0.21 -11.64 -3.16
C TYR A 358 0.85 -12.95 -2.70
N TYR A 359 2.17 -13.06 -2.83
CA TYR A 359 2.91 -14.25 -2.40
C TYR A 359 2.75 -14.49 -0.89
N GLY A 360 2.94 -13.45 -0.06
CA GLY A 360 2.74 -13.50 1.39
C GLY A 360 1.29 -13.77 1.79
N ALA A 361 0.34 -13.03 1.21
CA ALA A 361 -1.09 -13.14 1.55
C ALA A 361 -1.71 -14.49 1.18
N THR A 362 -1.07 -15.28 0.32
CA THR A 362 -1.51 -16.63 -0.07
C THR A 362 -0.81 -17.74 0.70
N ARG A 363 0.06 -17.46 1.69
CA ARG A 363 0.74 -18.51 2.47
C ARG A 363 -0.19 -19.17 3.49
N LYS A 364 0.09 -20.43 3.84
CA LYS A 364 -0.53 -21.13 4.97
C LYS A 364 0.11 -20.72 6.28
N VAL A 365 -0.65 -20.84 7.36
CA VAL A 365 -0.09 -20.85 8.72
C VAL A 365 0.88 -22.02 8.84
N ASP A 366 2.01 -21.81 9.49
CA ASP A 366 2.98 -22.88 9.75
C ASP A 366 2.31 -23.98 10.58
N PRO A 367 2.23 -25.23 10.07
CA PRO A 367 1.58 -26.32 10.80
C PRO A 367 2.40 -26.83 11.99
N ALA A 368 3.69 -26.50 12.08
CA ALA A 368 4.59 -27.01 13.12
C ALA A 368 5.73 -26.04 13.44
N PRO A 369 5.44 -24.79 13.86
CA PRO A 369 6.47 -23.87 14.31
C PRO A 369 7.15 -24.43 15.56
N THR A 370 8.47 -24.36 15.61
CA THR A 370 9.23 -24.79 16.79
C THR A 370 9.39 -23.68 17.83
N ALA A 371 9.12 -22.42 17.44
CA ALA A 371 9.11 -21.27 18.32
C ALA A 371 7.68 -20.72 18.46
N PRO A 372 7.16 -20.55 19.69
CA PRO A 372 5.75 -20.26 19.95
C PRO A 372 5.29 -18.91 19.39
N GLU A 373 6.20 -17.94 19.21
CA GLU A 373 5.89 -16.63 18.65
C GLU A 373 5.49 -16.66 17.16
N TYR A 374 5.73 -17.79 16.47
CA TYR A 374 5.31 -18.03 15.09
C TYR A 374 4.09 -18.97 14.98
N ASP A 375 3.40 -19.23 16.09
CA ASP A 375 2.16 -20.01 16.09
C ASP A 375 0.95 -19.20 15.58
N GLY A 376 0.05 -19.88 14.86
CA GLY A 376 -1.20 -19.32 14.38
C GLY A 376 -1.07 -18.19 13.34
N PRO A 377 -2.18 -17.49 13.04
CA PRO A 377 -2.20 -16.40 12.05
C PRO A 377 -1.29 -15.23 12.41
N ALA A 378 -1.25 -14.79 13.67
CA ALA A 378 -0.32 -13.77 14.15
C ALA A 378 1.15 -14.18 13.97
N GLY A 379 1.46 -15.47 14.16
CA GLY A 379 2.78 -16.03 13.91
C GLY A 379 3.18 -16.05 12.44
N LEU A 380 2.23 -16.37 11.55
CA LEU A 380 2.44 -16.24 10.10
C LEU A 380 2.68 -14.78 9.72
N PHE A 381 1.86 -13.85 10.21
CA PHE A 381 2.04 -12.42 9.95
C PHE A 381 3.43 -11.96 10.38
N ARG A 382 3.87 -12.30 11.60
CA ARG A 382 5.23 -12.03 12.08
C ARG A 382 6.28 -12.52 11.10
N GLY A 383 6.24 -13.82 10.76
CA GLY A 383 7.24 -14.44 9.90
C GLY A 383 7.32 -13.78 8.52
N LEU A 384 6.17 -13.49 7.91
CA LEU A 384 6.08 -12.83 6.61
C LEU A 384 6.65 -11.40 6.67
N MET A 385 6.25 -10.61 7.67
CA MET A 385 6.68 -9.22 7.82
C MET A 385 8.18 -9.10 8.14
N GLU A 386 8.73 -10.03 8.92
CA GLU A 386 10.17 -10.10 9.14
C GLU A 386 10.93 -10.45 7.84
N GLN A 387 10.47 -11.46 7.09
CA GLN A 387 11.16 -11.87 5.86
C GLN A 387 11.08 -10.82 4.75
N ILE A 388 9.92 -10.18 4.56
CA ILE A 388 9.80 -9.10 3.57
C ILE A 388 10.66 -7.90 3.94
N THR A 389 10.74 -7.54 5.23
CA THR A 389 11.63 -6.47 5.70
C THR A 389 13.10 -6.82 5.43
N LEU A 390 13.48 -8.09 5.63
CA LEU A 390 14.84 -8.57 5.41
C LEU A 390 15.22 -8.63 3.93
N GLU A 391 14.28 -8.54 2.99
CA GLU A 391 14.59 -8.32 1.56
C GLU A 391 15.25 -6.97 1.30
N ALA A 392 15.13 -6.02 2.25
CA ALA A 392 15.63 -4.65 2.11
C ALA A 392 15.09 -3.98 0.83
N GLY A 393 15.87 -3.10 0.20
CA GLY A 393 15.33 -2.28 -0.89
C GLY A 393 14.25 -1.36 -0.35
N ASP A 394 13.05 -1.48 -0.89
CA ASP A 394 11.85 -0.71 -0.55
C ASP A 394 10.99 -1.45 0.49
N ALA A 395 11.60 -1.72 1.65
CA ALA A 395 11.08 -2.64 2.64
C ALA A 395 9.80 -2.14 3.33
N ASP A 396 9.71 -0.83 3.57
CA ASP A 396 8.54 -0.11 4.08
C ASP A 396 7.33 -0.31 3.17
N THR A 397 7.42 0.03 1.89
CA THR A 397 6.28 -0.12 0.97
C THR A 397 5.90 -1.58 0.75
N ASN A 398 6.87 -2.48 0.61
CA ASN A 398 6.58 -3.91 0.50
C ASN A 398 5.86 -4.45 1.74
N ALA A 399 6.27 -4.01 2.93
CA ALA A 399 5.64 -4.36 4.20
C ALA A 399 4.24 -3.73 4.34
N ALA A 400 4.05 -2.48 3.94
CA ALA A 400 2.76 -1.78 4.00
C ALA A 400 1.70 -2.49 3.13
N VAL A 401 2.04 -2.81 1.88
CA VAL A 401 1.12 -3.51 0.96
C VAL A 401 0.83 -4.92 1.45
N MET A 402 1.85 -5.71 1.81
CA MET A 402 1.66 -7.07 2.34
C MET A 402 0.84 -7.07 3.63
N GLY A 403 1.16 -6.17 4.57
CA GLY A 403 0.47 -6.04 5.85
C GLY A 403 -1.02 -5.71 5.67
N SER A 404 -1.36 -4.87 4.69
CA SER A 404 -2.76 -4.55 4.39
C SER A 404 -3.58 -5.77 3.91
N LEU A 405 -3.01 -6.61 3.04
CA LEU A 405 -3.66 -7.83 2.56
C LEU A 405 -3.82 -8.87 3.69
N LEU A 406 -2.78 -9.02 4.52
CA LEU A 406 -2.82 -9.93 5.66
C LEU A 406 -3.82 -9.46 6.73
N GLY A 407 -3.89 -8.14 6.97
CA GLY A 407 -4.88 -7.53 7.86
C GLY A 407 -6.31 -7.79 7.40
N ALA A 408 -6.59 -7.65 6.09
CA ALA A 408 -7.89 -7.99 5.52
C ALA A 408 -8.22 -9.49 5.62
N ARG A 409 -7.20 -10.36 5.51
CA ARG A 409 -7.37 -11.82 5.58
C ARG A 409 -7.60 -12.34 7.00
N PHE A 410 -6.85 -11.84 7.98
CA PHE A 410 -6.80 -12.42 9.33
C PHE A 410 -7.42 -11.53 10.43
N GLY A 411 -7.68 -10.26 10.13
CA GLY A 411 -8.15 -9.27 11.11
C GLY A 411 -7.07 -8.87 12.13
N LEU A 412 -7.38 -7.90 12.97
CA LEU A 412 -6.45 -7.34 13.95
C LEU A 412 -6.13 -8.32 15.09
N ASP A 413 -7.15 -8.79 15.81
CA ASP A 413 -7.00 -9.53 17.07
C ASP A 413 -6.31 -10.90 16.93
N GLN A 414 -6.57 -11.60 15.83
CA GLN A 414 -6.03 -12.95 15.57
C GLN A 414 -4.84 -12.91 14.61
N GLY A 415 -4.80 -11.91 13.73
CA GLY A 415 -3.89 -11.85 12.60
C GLY A 415 -2.61 -11.06 12.83
N ILE A 416 -2.60 -10.11 13.77
CA ILE A 416 -1.44 -9.22 13.98
C ILE A 416 -0.94 -9.39 15.42
N PRO A 417 0.38 -9.60 15.64
CA PRO A 417 0.94 -9.63 16.99
C PRO A 417 0.58 -8.36 17.77
N SER A 418 -0.09 -8.53 18.92
CA SER A 418 -0.52 -7.38 19.74
C SER A 418 0.64 -6.54 20.22
N SER A 419 1.79 -7.15 20.49
CA SER A 419 3.02 -6.45 20.86
C SER A 419 3.57 -5.52 19.77
N TRP A 420 3.08 -5.62 18.53
CA TRP A 420 3.48 -4.75 17.42
C TRP A 420 2.52 -3.57 17.27
N TRP A 421 1.22 -3.84 17.14
CA TRP A 421 0.26 -2.77 16.86
C TRP A 421 -0.04 -1.90 18.09
N THR A 422 0.05 -2.43 19.31
CA THR A 422 -0.16 -1.62 20.53
C THR A 422 0.92 -0.58 20.77
N GLU A 423 2.05 -0.69 20.06
CA GLU A 423 3.20 0.19 20.18
C GLU A 423 3.31 1.19 19.02
N LEU A 424 2.36 1.17 18.10
CA LEU A 424 2.30 2.15 17.02
C LEU A 424 2.25 3.55 17.62
N GLN A 425 3.12 4.41 17.10
CA GLN A 425 3.06 5.82 17.42
C GLN A 425 1.69 6.37 16.97
N HIS A 426 1.09 7.23 17.80
CA HIS A 426 -0.22 7.83 17.55
C HIS A 426 -1.41 6.85 17.53
N LEU A 427 -1.27 5.64 18.10
CA LEU A 427 -2.31 4.60 18.10
C LEU A 427 -3.70 5.10 18.52
N GLU A 428 -3.82 5.86 19.62
CA GLU A 428 -5.12 6.36 20.09
C GLU A 428 -5.83 7.22 19.04
N TRP A 429 -5.08 8.07 18.33
CA TRP A 429 -5.63 8.90 17.27
C TRP A 429 -5.99 8.05 16.05
N LEU A 430 -5.09 7.14 15.65
CA LEU A 430 -5.31 6.26 14.50
C LEU A 430 -6.53 5.36 14.70
N ASP A 431 -6.66 4.75 15.88
CA ASP A 431 -7.82 3.92 16.25
C ASP A 431 -9.11 4.72 16.21
N ALA A 432 -9.12 5.94 16.75
CA ALA A 432 -10.32 6.78 16.70
C ALA A 432 -10.73 7.10 15.25
N THR A 433 -9.77 7.50 14.40
CA THR A 433 -10.02 7.81 12.99
C THR A 433 -10.49 6.59 12.19
N VAL A 434 -9.80 5.45 12.32
CA VAL A 434 -10.12 4.24 11.56
C VAL A 434 -11.45 3.63 12.03
N ASN A 435 -11.74 3.62 13.34
CA ASN A 435 -13.01 3.11 13.87
C ASN A 435 -14.18 3.97 13.40
N GLN A 436 -14.07 5.30 13.45
CA GLN A 436 -15.10 6.19 12.93
C GLN A 436 -15.37 5.93 11.43
N TYR A 437 -14.32 5.74 10.65
CA TYR A 437 -14.44 5.42 9.24
C TYR A 437 -15.10 4.05 9.02
N ALA A 438 -14.69 3.02 9.76
CA ALA A 438 -15.24 1.67 9.67
C ALA A 438 -16.73 1.65 10.03
N GLU A 439 -17.14 2.37 11.09
CA GLU A 439 -18.55 2.52 11.48
C GLU A 439 -19.38 3.13 10.34
N ARG A 440 -18.87 4.16 9.67
CA ARG A 440 -19.52 4.77 8.50
C ARG A 440 -19.68 3.76 7.36
N VAL A 441 -18.64 2.99 7.05
CA VAL A 441 -18.66 1.96 6.00
C VAL A 441 -19.67 0.86 6.32
N ILE A 442 -19.69 0.38 7.57
CA ILE A 442 -20.64 -0.65 8.03
C ILE A 442 -22.08 -0.14 7.94
N ALA A 443 -22.35 1.08 8.42
CA ALA A 443 -23.68 1.68 8.31
C ALA A 443 -24.14 1.78 6.84
N ASN A 444 -23.25 2.18 5.94
CA ASN A 444 -23.54 2.21 4.51
C ASN A 444 -23.83 0.82 3.94
N TYR A 445 -23.08 -0.21 4.34
CA TYR A 445 -23.30 -1.59 3.92
C TYR A 445 -24.68 -2.10 4.37
N GLU A 446 -25.02 -1.90 5.65
CA GLU A 446 -26.29 -2.34 6.23
C GLU A 446 -27.49 -1.67 5.53
N ASN A 447 -27.36 -0.40 5.14
CA ASN A 447 -28.39 0.31 4.39
C ASN A 447 -28.61 -0.26 2.98
N GLN A 448 -27.63 -0.93 2.37
CA GLN A 448 -27.81 -1.61 1.08
C GLN A 448 -28.53 -2.96 1.21
N LEU A 449 -28.61 -3.52 2.42
CA LEU A 449 -29.29 -4.79 2.70
C LEU A 449 -30.78 -4.63 3.06
N GLN A 450 -31.21 -3.41 3.39
CA GLN A 450 -32.59 -3.02 3.69
C GLN A 450 -33.34 -2.64 2.41
#